data_AF-A0A9E2P7B4-F1
#
_entry.id   AF-A0A9E2P7B4-F1
#
_cell.length_a   1.000
_cell.length_b   1.000
_cell.length_c   1.000
_cell.angle_alpha   90.00
_cell.angle_beta   90.00
_cell.angle_gamma   90.00
#
_symmetry.space_group_name_H-M   'P 1'
#
loop_
_entity.id
_entity.type
_entity.pdbx_description
1 polymer ?
#
loop_
_entity_poly.entity_id
_entity_poly.type
_entity_poly.pdbx_seq_one_letter_code
_entity_poly.pdbx_strand_id
1 'polypeptide(L)'
;MPSTVARILKVNHGGEHGASRIYAAQIVAARWRCPELVPELADLLAHERRHERMFLALMPARAARPCRLMPLWAVGGFALGLMTGLIGRTGVFVCTEAVERTVHRHLDHQLAWLAADPARADAELTEAIAAIQAE
;
A
#
# COMPACT_ATOMS: atom_id res chain seq x y z
N MET A 1 -23.20 2.29 10.73
CA MET A 1 -21.77 1.87 10.72
C MET A 1 -21.35 1.65 9.28
N PRO A 2 -20.12 2.03 8.86
CA PRO A 2 -19.66 1.77 7.50
C PRO A 2 -19.68 0.27 7.20
N SER A 3 -20.02 -0.11 5.96
CA SER A 3 -19.97 -1.51 5.52
C SER A 3 -18.56 -2.07 5.65
N THR A 4 -18.43 -3.40 5.77
CA THR A 4 -17.10 -4.02 5.83
C THR A 4 -16.26 -3.72 4.58
N VAL A 5 -16.89 -3.66 3.40
CA VAL A 5 -16.26 -3.22 2.14
C VAL A 5 -15.69 -1.81 2.26
N ALA A 6 -16.45 -0.86 2.85
CA ALA A 6 -15.95 0.49 3.08
C ALA A 6 -14.76 0.55 4.06
N ARG A 7 -14.67 -0.40 5.00
CA ARG A 7 -13.49 -0.54 5.87
C ARG A 7 -12.30 -1.13 5.12
N ILE A 8 -12.52 -2.15 4.28
CA ILE A 8 -11.47 -2.75 3.44
C ILE A 8 -10.81 -1.66 2.58
N LEU A 9 -11.61 -0.87 1.85
CA LEU A 9 -11.10 0.23 1.03
C LEU A 9 -10.31 1.25 1.83
N LYS A 10 -10.76 1.59 3.05
CA LYS A 10 -10.05 2.52 3.91
C LYS A 10 -8.71 1.97 4.39
N VAL A 11 -8.65 0.68 4.73
CA VAL A 11 -7.42 0.00 5.15
C VAL A 11 -6.44 -0.09 3.99
N ASN A 12 -6.89 -0.53 2.81
CA ASN A 12 -6.04 -0.66 1.63
C ASN A 12 -5.49 0.70 1.20
N HIS A 13 -6.36 1.71 1.00
CA HIS A 13 -5.91 3.06 0.71
C HIS A 13 -4.90 3.59 1.74
N GLY A 14 -5.12 3.31 3.03
CA GLY A 14 -4.17 3.71 4.09
C GLY A 14 -2.84 2.97 4.00
N GLY A 15 -2.87 1.68 3.65
CA GLY A 15 -1.71 0.82 3.40
C GLY A 15 -0.87 1.34 2.24
N GLU A 16 -1.46 1.48 1.05
CA GLU A 16 -0.76 2.00 -0.15
C GLU A 16 -0.19 3.40 0.11
N HIS A 17 -0.96 4.25 0.82
CA HIS A 17 -0.46 5.57 1.20
C HIS A 17 0.75 5.47 2.14
N GLY A 18 0.77 4.54 3.09
CA GLY A 18 1.92 4.30 3.96
C GLY A 18 3.14 3.78 3.20
N ALA A 19 2.95 2.77 2.35
CA ALA A 19 4.00 2.16 1.54
C ALA A 19 4.62 3.17 0.55
N SER A 20 3.82 3.97 -0.13
CA SER A 20 4.32 5.06 -0.98
C SER A 20 5.20 6.06 -0.23
N ARG A 21 4.96 6.28 1.08
CA ARG A 21 5.76 7.20 1.92
C ARG A 21 7.06 6.55 2.36
N ILE A 22 7.05 5.24 2.63
CA ILE A 22 8.25 4.44 2.87
C ILE A 22 9.17 4.50 1.66
N TYR A 23 8.68 4.17 0.46
CA TYR A 23 9.51 4.15 -0.75
C TYR A 23 10.01 5.54 -1.13
N ALA A 24 9.19 6.57 -1.00
CA ALA A 24 9.64 7.96 -1.21
C ALA A 24 10.81 8.35 -0.28
N ALA A 25 10.76 7.93 0.99
CA ALA A 25 11.82 8.21 1.95
C ALA A 25 13.07 7.34 1.73
N GLN A 26 12.89 6.07 1.37
CA GLN A 26 13.99 5.19 1.00
C GLN A 26 14.75 5.74 -0.20
N ILE A 27 14.08 6.27 -1.23
CA ILE A 27 14.74 6.92 -2.38
C ILE A 27 15.65 8.07 -1.93
N VAL A 28 15.21 8.89 -0.98
CA VAL A 28 16.02 10.01 -0.46
C VAL A 28 17.32 9.51 0.16
N ALA A 29 17.26 8.49 1.03
CA ALA A 29 18.44 7.92 1.65
C ALA A 29 19.29 7.06 0.69
N ALA A 30 18.64 6.32 -0.22
CA ALA A 30 19.28 5.43 -1.19
C ALA A 30 20.17 6.22 -2.15
N ARG A 31 19.79 7.44 -2.56
CA ARG A 31 20.65 8.33 -3.37
C ARG A 31 22.04 8.54 -2.78
N TRP A 32 22.21 8.39 -1.47
CA TRP A 32 23.49 8.57 -0.78
C TRP A 32 24.12 7.25 -0.32
N ARG A 33 23.31 6.23 0.01
CA ARG A 33 23.80 4.96 0.60
C ARG A 33 23.82 3.77 -0.35
N CYS A 34 22.94 3.74 -1.33
CA CYS A 34 22.83 2.67 -2.33
C CYS A 34 22.13 3.21 -3.60
N PRO A 35 22.79 4.12 -4.35
CA PRO A 35 22.19 4.81 -5.48
C PRO A 35 21.65 3.88 -6.56
N GLU A 36 22.21 2.68 -6.66
CA GLU A 36 21.82 1.64 -7.60
C GLU A 36 20.40 1.08 -7.37
N LEU A 37 19.83 1.23 -6.17
CA LEU A 37 18.45 0.83 -5.88
C LEU A 37 17.41 1.90 -6.22
N VAL A 38 17.85 3.12 -6.54
CA VAL A 38 16.93 4.25 -6.79
C VAL A 38 15.95 3.99 -7.95
N PRO A 39 16.36 3.38 -9.09
CA PRO A 39 15.43 3.08 -10.18
C PRO A 39 14.32 2.10 -9.74
N GLU A 40 14.70 0.99 -9.10
CA GLU A 40 13.75 -0.02 -8.61
C GLU A 40 12.77 0.56 -7.58
N LEU A 41 13.28 1.36 -6.63
CA LEU A 41 12.42 2.04 -5.66
C LEU A 41 11.48 3.07 -6.29
N ALA A 42 11.88 3.71 -7.39
CA ALA A 42 11.03 4.64 -8.12
C ALA A 42 9.88 3.91 -8.83
N ASP A 43 10.15 2.72 -9.37
CA ASP A 43 9.13 1.86 -9.97
C ASP A 43 8.14 1.37 -8.91
N LEU A 44 8.62 0.85 -7.78
CA LEU A 44 7.78 0.49 -6.63
C LEU A 44 6.91 1.66 -6.16
N LEU A 45 7.48 2.86 -5.98
CA LEU A 45 6.72 4.05 -5.63
C LEU A 45 5.64 4.39 -6.69
N ALA A 46 5.91 4.13 -7.97
CA ALA A 46 4.95 4.35 -9.03
C ALA A 46 3.80 3.31 -9.01
N HIS A 47 4.08 2.06 -8.66
CA HIS A 47 3.07 1.00 -8.42
C HIS A 47 2.14 1.40 -7.28
N GLU A 48 2.69 1.67 -6.09
CA GLU A 48 1.96 2.07 -4.89
C GLU A 48 1.03 3.27 -5.12
N ARG A 49 1.52 4.29 -5.84
CA ARG A 49 0.72 5.47 -6.16
C ARG A 49 -0.43 5.16 -7.12
N ARG A 50 -0.28 4.17 -8.01
CA ARG A 50 -1.39 3.71 -8.86
C ARG A 50 -2.41 2.96 -8.01
N HIS A 51 -1.97 2.07 -7.13
CA HIS A 51 -2.83 1.30 -6.23
C HIS A 51 -3.60 2.22 -5.28
N GLU A 52 -2.95 3.21 -4.68
CA GLU A 52 -3.58 4.24 -3.83
C GLU A 52 -4.71 4.96 -4.58
N ARG A 53 -4.45 5.41 -5.82
CA ARG A 53 -5.45 6.09 -6.66
C ARG A 53 -6.61 5.17 -7.02
N MET A 54 -6.32 3.90 -7.30
CA MET A 54 -7.34 2.91 -7.61
C MET A 54 -8.30 2.71 -6.44
N PHE A 55 -7.79 2.47 -5.23
CA PHE A 55 -8.64 2.35 -4.05
C PHE A 55 -9.39 3.64 -3.73
N LEU A 56 -8.75 4.81 -3.90
CA LEU A 56 -9.40 6.10 -3.71
C LEU A 56 -10.60 6.28 -4.65
N ALA A 57 -10.46 5.89 -5.91
CA ALA A 57 -11.52 5.98 -6.92
C ALA A 57 -12.72 5.09 -6.60
N LEU A 58 -12.50 3.93 -5.94
CA LEU A 58 -13.57 3.02 -5.53
C LEU A 58 -14.34 3.48 -4.29
N MET A 59 -13.80 4.41 -3.49
CA MET A 59 -14.38 4.83 -2.21
C MET A 59 -15.78 5.48 -2.31
N PRO A 60 -16.05 6.43 -3.24
CA PRO A 60 -17.30 7.18 -3.24
C PRO A 60 -18.53 6.30 -3.41
N ALA A 61 -18.48 5.32 -4.33
CA ALA A 61 -19.57 4.39 -4.60
C ALA A 61 -19.96 3.55 -3.38
N ARG A 62 -19.04 3.35 -2.44
CA ARG A 62 -19.23 2.52 -1.23
C ARG A 62 -19.37 3.35 0.05
N ALA A 63 -19.59 4.66 -0.07
CA ALA A 63 -19.61 5.62 1.04
C ALA A 63 -18.37 5.54 1.95
N ALA A 64 -17.23 5.09 1.40
CA ALA A 64 -15.95 5.07 2.09
C ALA A 64 -15.28 6.45 1.98
N ARG A 65 -14.41 6.76 2.93
CA ARG A 65 -13.61 7.99 2.92
C ARG A 65 -12.20 7.69 3.43
N PRO A 66 -11.17 8.40 2.96
CA PRO A 66 -9.81 8.26 3.49
C PRO A 66 -9.77 8.41 5.01
N CYS A 67 -8.80 7.74 5.64
CA CYS A 67 -8.59 7.87 7.08
C CYS A 67 -8.24 9.31 7.45
N ARG A 68 -8.86 9.87 8.50
CA ARG A 68 -8.57 11.23 8.99
C ARG A 68 -7.13 11.38 9.50
N LEU A 69 -6.56 10.29 10.01
CA LEU A 69 -5.19 10.26 10.53
C LEU A 69 -4.14 9.99 9.44
N MET A 70 -4.48 10.17 8.15
CA MET A 70 -3.53 10.00 7.04
C MET A 70 -2.19 10.74 7.23
N PRO A 71 -2.16 11.98 7.75
CA PRO A 71 -0.90 12.66 8.01
C PRO A 71 0.03 11.91 8.97
N LEU A 72 -0.52 11.23 9.97
CA LEU A 72 0.26 10.44 10.91
C LEU A 72 0.90 9.22 10.24
N TRP A 73 0.14 8.54 9.38
CA TRP A 73 0.65 7.43 8.56
C TRP A 73 1.75 7.89 7.60
N ALA A 74 1.58 9.08 7.01
CA ALA A 74 2.59 9.66 6.14
C ALA A 74 3.91 9.94 6.86
N VAL A 75 3.84 10.52 8.07
CA VAL A 75 5.03 10.76 8.90
C VAL A 75 5.68 9.44 9.32
N GLY A 76 4.88 8.47 9.77
CA GLY A 76 5.38 7.16 10.20
C GLY A 76 6.07 6.39 9.07
N GLY A 77 5.43 6.30 7.90
CA GLY A 77 5.99 5.66 6.71
C GLY A 77 7.27 6.35 6.24
N PHE A 78 7.28 7.69 6.22
CA PHE A 78 8.48 8.43 5.85
C PHE A 78 9.64 8.21 6.83
N ALA A 79 9.37 8.26 8.14
CA ALA A 79 10.39 8.01 9.16
C ALA A 79 10.97 6.59 9.03
N LEU A 80 10.11 5.58 8.87
CA LEU A 80 10.53 4.20 8.68
C LEU A 80 11.39 4.02 7.43
N GLY A 81 10.95 4.56 6.28
CA GLY A 81 11.67 4.47 5.03
C GLY A 81 13.02 5.19 5.05
N LEU A 82 13.09 6.34 5.73
CA LEU A 82 14.35 7.06 5.90
C LEU A 82 15.33 6.24 6.77
N MET A 83 14.86 5.70 7.90
CA MET A 83 15.69 4.88 8.78
C MET A 83 16.22 3.63 8.05
N THR A 84 15.36 2.91 7.33
CA THR A 84 15.76 1.68 6.63
C THR A 84 16.65 1.98 5.42
N GLY A 85 16.42 3.08 4.71
CA GLY A 85 17.30 3.56 3.66
C GLY A 85 18.70 3.99 4.16
N LEU A 86 18.79 4.57 5.36
CA LEU A 86 20.07 4.96 5.96
C LEU A 86 20.94 3.75 6.38
N ILE A 87 20.30 2.61 6.71
CA ILE A 87 21.00 1.33 6.93
C ILE A 87 21.67 0.84 5.63
N GLY A 88 21.15 1.24 4.46
CA GLY A 88 21.66 0.86 3.14
C GLY A 88 20.88 -0.30 2.52
N ARG A 89 21.49 -0.97 1.53
CA ARG A 89 20.81 -1.99 0.68
C ARG A 89 20.01 -3.02 1.49
N THR A 90 20.60 -3.60 2.53
CA THR A 90 19.92 -4.64 3.33
C THR A 90 18.69 -4.09 4.06
N GLY A 91 18.78 -2.87 4.61
CA GLY A 91 17.66 -2.24 5.30
C GLY A 91 16.50 -1.94 4.36
N VAL A 92 16.81 -1.41 3.17
CA VAL A 92 15.84 -1.21 2.08
C VAL A 92 15.15 -2.52 1.74
N PHE A 93 15.92 -3.55 1.37
CA PHE A 93 15.40 -4.84 0.92
C PHE A 93 14.49 -5.51 1.96
N VAL A 94 14.94 -5.61 3.22
CA VAL A 94 14.16 -6.23 4.30
C VAL A 94 12.87 -5.47 4.56
N CYS A 95 12.92 -4.13 4.52
CA CYS A 95 11.74 -3.31 4.70
C CYS A 95 10.72 -3.49 3.57
N THR A 96 11.19 -3.44 2.31
CA THR A 96 10.35 -3.65 1.13
C THR A 96 9.70 -5.04 1.17
N GLU A 97 10.50 -6.09 1.39
CA GLU A 97 10.00 -7.47 1.47
C GLU A 97 8.94 -7.64 2.58
N ALA A 98 9.14 -7.03 3.74
CA ALA A 98 8.18 -7.07 4.84
C ALA A 98 6.87 -6.32 4.54
N VAL A 99 6.95 -5.20 3.82
CA VAL A 99 5.78 -4.42 3.38
C VAL A 99 4.99 -5.23 2.37
N GLU A 100 5.62 -5.67 1.28
CA GLU A 100 4.97 -6.45 0.20
C GLU A 100 4.29 -7.71 0.75
N ARG A 101 5.00 -8.49 1.58
CA ARG A 101 4.43 -9.68 2.21
C ARG A 101 3.21 -9.37 3.07
N THR A 102 3.21 -8.24 3.75
CA THR A 102 2.10 -7.83 4.62
C THR A 102 0.90 -7.35 3.82
N VAL A 103 1.12 -6.61 2.73
CA VAL A 103 0.10 -6.15 1.79
C VAL A 103 -0.54 -7.35 1.10
N HIS A 104 0.24 -8.21 0.44
CA HIS A 104 -0.27 -9.38 -0.28
C HIS A 104 -1.09 -10.31 0.61
N ARG A 105 -0.62 -10.59 1.84
CA ARG A 105 -1.40 -11.39 2.81
C ARG A 105 -2.74 -10.73 3.17
N HIS A 106 -2.79 -9.41 3.28
CA HIS A 106 -4.06 -8.71 3.52
C HIS A 106 -5.00 -8.83 2.33
N LEU A 107 -4.48 -8.69 1.11
CA LEU A 107 -5.25 -8.81 -0.12
C LEU A 107 -5.82 -10.24 -0.27
N ASP A 108 -5.02 -11.28 -0.02
CA ASP A 108 -5.47 -12.69 -0.01
C ASP A 108 -6.66 -12.90 0.94
N HIS A 109 -6.53 -12.39 2.17
CA HIS A 109 -7.58 -12.51 3.17
C HIS A 109 -8.86 -11.78 2.75
N GLN A 110 -8.73 -10.64 2.05
CA GLN A 110 -9.87 -9.86 1.58
C GLN A 110 -10.57 -10.55 0.40
N LEU A 111 -9.83 -11.10 -0.56
CA LEU A 111 -10.40 -11.88 -1.65
C LEU A 111 -11.14 -13.10 -1.12
N ALA A 112 -10.55 -13.84 -0.19
CA ALA A 112 -11.21 -14.97 0.47
C ALA A 112 -12.49 -14.54 1.20
N TRP A 113 -12.46 -13.39 1.89
CA TRP A 113 -13.62 -12.85 2.59
C TRP A 113 -14.76 -12.41 1.65
N LEU A 114 -14.41 -11.80 0.51
CA LEU A 114 -15.36 -11.37 -0.54
C LEU A 114 -15.99 -12.60 -1.23
N ALA A 115 -15.19 -13.63 -1.51
CA ALA A 115 -15.65 -14.85 -2.18
C ALA A 115 -16.50 -15.77 -1.29
N ALA A 116 -16.36 -15.67 0.03
CA ALA A 116 -17.04 -16.56 0.98
C ALA A 116 -18.57 -16.41 1.02
N ASP A 117 -19.14 -15.32 0.49
CA ASP A 117 -20.56 -15.01 0.60
C ASP A 117 -21.00 -14.09 -0.56
N PRO A 118 -21.95 -14.50 -1.42
CA PRO A 118 -22.45 -13.68 -2.53
C PRO A 118 -22.99 -12.32 -2.09
N ALA A 119 -23.49 -12.19 -0.85
CA ALA A 119 -23.98 -10.92 -0.32
C ALA A 119 -22.85 -9.90 -0.06
N ARG A 120 -21.58 -10.35 -0.08
CA ARG A 120 -20.38 -9.51 0.09
C ARG A 120 -19.67 -9.24 -1.23
N ALA A 121 -20.12 -9.88 -2.31
CA ALA A 121 -19.47 -9.80 -3.60
C ALA A 121 -19.41 -8.35 -4.08
N ASP A 122 -18.22 -7.93 -4.48
CA ASP A 122 -17.95 -6.61 -5.02
C ASP A 122 -16.97 -6.80 -6.19
N ALA A 123 -17.51 -6.83 -7.41
CA ALA A 123 -16.74 -7.20 -8.60
C ALA A 123 -15.58 -6.22 -8.84
N GLU A 124 -15.82 -4.91 -8.77
CA GLU A 124 -14.79 -3.89 -9.01
C GLU A 124 -13.69 -3.93 -7.94
N LEU A 125 -14.05 -4.13 -6.66
CA LEU A 125 -13.06 -4.26 -5.59
C LEU A 125 -12.25 -5.56 -5.75
N THR A 126 -12.92 -6.66 -6.11
CA THR A 126 -12.26 -7.95 -6.34
C THR A 126 -11.26 -7.85 -7.49
N GLU A 127 -11.67 -7.23 -8.61
CA GLU A 127 -10.81 -6.99 -9.77
C GLU A 127 -9.63 -6.08 -9.41
N ALA A 128 -9.87 -4.99 -8.68
CA ALA A 128 -8.81 -4.09 -8.23
C ALA A 128 -7.79 -4.80 -7.34
N ILE A 129 -8.24 -5.63 -6.39
CA ILE A 129 -7.34 -6.40 -5.52
C ILE A 129 -6.56 -7.45 -6.32
N ALA A 130 -7.24 -8.17 -7.23
CA ALA A 130 -6.60 -9.19 -8.06
C ALA A 130 -5.56 -8.59 -9.03
N ALA A 131 -5.81 -7.38 -9.55
CA ALA A 131 -4.86 -6.67 -10.40
C ALA A 131 -3.55 -6.36 -9.65
N ILE A 132 -3.63 -5.94 -8.37
CA ILE A 132 -2.45 -5.66 -7.54
C ILE A 132 -1.66 -6.94 -7.27
N GLN A 133 -2.34 -8.06 -6.97
CA GLN A 133 -1.65 -9.33 -6.70
C GLN A 133 -0.92 -9.93 -7.91
N ALA A 134 -1.28 -9.50 -9.11
CA ALA A 134 -0.66 -9.98 -10.34
C ALA A 134 0.62 -9.21 -10.71
N GLU A 135 0.93 -8.11 -10.01
CA GLU A 135 2.17 -7.32 -10.15
C GLU A 135 3.32 -7.94 -9.35
#